data_AF-A0AB36YCC6-F1
#
_entry.id   AF-A0AB36YCC6-F1
#
_cell.length_a   1.000
_cell.length_b   1.000
_cell.length_c   1.000
_cell.angle_alpha   90.00
_cell.angle_beta   90.00
_cell.angle_gamma   90.00
#
_symmetry.space_group_name_H-M   'P 1'
#
loop_
_entity.id
_entity.type
_entity.pdbx_description
1 polymer ?
#
loop_
_entity_poly.entity_id
_entity_poly.type
_entity_poly.pdbx_seq_one_letter_code
_entity_poly.pdbx_strand_id
1 'polypeptide(L)'
;MDETYDIPAESSLRGWSYKGALEAGFELKSYSWEDVPTGTWLARLDFKVWSNKTAAGSLGCYFTSLVDGRQYLLSAFRPYRSTARIYTPTDGSIDFSSRGLDGQIFLLEIGKGANGKTKWLSAKLNE
;
A
#
# COMPACT_ATOMS: atom_id res chain seq x y z
N MET A 1 -8.64 15.99 -30.94
CA MET A 1 -8.51 14.55 -30.66
C MET A 1 -8.23 14.47 -29.18
N ASP A 2 -9.31 14.50 -28.42
CA ASP A 2 -9.26 14.45 -26.96
C ASP A 2 -9.11 12.98 -26.60
N GLU A 3 -7.86 12.56 -26.36
CA GLU A 3 -7.56 11.28 -25.72
C GLU A 3 -8.05 11.37 -24.28
N THR A 4 -9.35 11.11 -24.09
CA THR A 4 -9.89 10.71 -22.78
C THR A 4 -9.22 9.39 -22.44
N TYR A 5 -8.14 9.49 -21.65
CA TYR A 5 -7.65 8.38 -20.85
C TYR A 5 -8.81 7.97 -19.94
N ASP A 6 -9.48 6.89 -20.31
CA ASP A 6 -10.40 6.17 -19.45
C ASP A 6 -9.60 5.74 -18.22
N ILE A 7 -9.64 6.55 -17.16
CA ILE A 7 -9.13 6.15 -15.86
C ILE A 7 -10.08 5.03 -15.45
N PRO A 8 -9.64 3.77 -15.38
CA PRO A 8 -10.53 2.68 -15.03
C PRO A 8 -11.17 3.03 -13.68
N ALA A 9 -12.49 2.83 -13.58
CA ALA A 9 -13.31 3.17 -12.40
C ALA A 9 -12.74 2.61 -11.08
N GLU A 10 -11.85 1.63 -11.18
CA GLU A 10 -11.06 0.98 -10.14
C GLU A 10 -10.08 1.91 -9.41
N SER A 11 -9.55 2.95 -10.07
CA SER A 11 -8.66 3.97 -9.48
C SER A 11 -9.35 4.84 -8.40
N SER A 12 -10.69 4.80 -8.36
CA SER A 12 -11.50 5.51 -7.36
C SER A 12 -11.79 4.71 -6.10
N LEU A 13 -11.26 3.49 -5.95
CA LEU A 13 -11.47 2.69 -4.74
C LEU A 13 -10.50 3.09 -3.63
N ARG A 14 -10.99 3.10 -2.39
CA ARG A 14 -10.13 3.22 -1.19
C ARG A 14 -9.30 1.95 -0.94
N GLY A 15 -9.67 0.87 -1.60
CA GLY A 15 -9.09 -0.47 -1.49
C GLY A 15 -10.14 -1.54 -1.78
N TRP A 16 -9.70 -2.65 -2.33
CA TRP A 16 -10.50 -3.82 -2.63
C TRP A 16 -10.85 -4.60 -1.37
N SER A 17 -11.96 -5.34 -1.40
CA SER A 17 -12.12 -6.47 -0.48
C SER A 17 -11.20 -7.60 -0.93
N TYR A 18 -10.79 -8.49 0.00
CA TYR A 18 -9.96 -9.63 -0.36
C TYR A 18 -10.59 -10.50 -1.47
N LYS A 19 -11.89 -10.79 -1.35
CA LYS A 19 -12.64 -11.55 -2.37
C LYS A 19 -12.70 -10.79 -3.70
N GLY A 20 -13.00 -9.49 -3.66
CA GLY A 20 -13.07 -8.66 -4.87
C GLY A 20 -11.73 -8.57 -5.59
N ALA A 21 -10.62 -8.51 -4.85
CA ALA A 21 -9.29 -8.51 -5.45
C ALA A 21 -8.98 -9.83 -6.18
N LEU A 22 -9.38 -10.97 -5.61
CA LEU A 22 -9.24 -12.27 -6.28
C LEU A 22 -10.15 -12.40 -7.50
N GLU A 23 -11.40 -11.92 -7.41
CA GLU A 23 -12.34 -11.92 -8.53
C GLU A 23 -11.90 -11.00 -9.69
N ALA A 24 -11.17 -9.94 -9.38
CA ALA A 24 -10.51 -9.07 -10.37
C ALA A 24 -9.22 -9.67 -10.95
N GLY A 25 -8.79 -10.85 -10.49
CA GLY A 25 -7.62 -11.55 -11.01
C GLY A 25 -6.28 -11.13 -10.40
N PHE A 26 -6.26 -10.37 -9.30
CA PHE A 26 -5.00 -10.02 -8.64
C PHE A 26 -4.35 -11.24 -7.96
N GLU A 27 -3.05 -11.41 -8.17
CA GLU A 27 -2.25 -12.46 -7.53
C GLU A 27 -1.65 -11.99 -6.20
N LEU A 28 -2.47 -11.87 -5.16
CA LEU A 28 -2.05 -11.35 -3.85
C LEU A 28 -0.88 -12.13 -3.23
N LYS A 29 -0.75 -13.43 -3.53
CA LYS A 29 0.29 -14.32 -2.98
C LYS A 29 1.68 -14.09 -3.57
N SER A 30 1.77 -13.43 -4.73
CA SER A 30 3.06 -13.13 -5.38
C SER A 30 3.81 -11.99 -4.67
N TYR A 31 3.13 -11.24 -3.79
CA TYR A 31 3.71 -10.14 -3.02
C TYR A 31 4.26 -10.65 -1.67
N SER A 32 5.56 -10.53 -1.46
CA SER A 32 6.22 -10.97 -0.21
C SER A 32 6.07 -9.91 0.88
N TRP A 33 5.76 -10.37 2.10
CA TRP A 33 5.78 -9.56 3.32
C TRP A 33 7.00 -9.85 4.20
N GLU A 34 7.74 -10.92 3.90
CA GLU A 34 8.84 -11.43 4.73
C GLU A 34 10.19 -10.80 4.33
N ASP A 35 10.41 -10.66 3.02
CA ASP A 35 11.70 -10.24 2.44
C ASP A 35 11.73 -8.78 2.02
N VAL A 36 10.89 -7.94 2.66
CA VAL A 36 10.85 -6.51 2.37
C VAL A 36 12.20 -5.87 2.74
N PRO A 37 12.92 -5.25 1.79
CA PRO A 37 14.22 -4.65 2.06
C PRO A 37 14.08 -3.41 2.95
N THR A 38 14.99 -3.31 3.93
CA THR A 38 15.13 -2.10 4.76
C THR A 38 15.88 -1.00 4.03
N GLY A 39 15.66 0.24 4.43
CA GLY A 39 16.19 1.44 3.80
C GLY A 39 15.12 2.16 3.01
N THR A 40 15.57 3.03 2.10
CA THR A 40 14.70 3.87 1.30
C THR A 40 14.76 3.46 -0.17
N TRP A 41 13.62 3.24 -0.79
CA TRP A 41 13.54 2.77 -2.18
C TRP A 41 12.25 3.19 -2.85
N LEU A 42 12.28 3.28 -4.18
CA LEU A 42 11.13 3.66 -5.00
C LEU A 42 10.27 2.45 -5.32
N ALA A 43 8.95 2.62 -5.25
CA ALA A 43 7.99 1.59 -5.56
C ALA A 43 6.71 2.16 -6.15
N ARG A 44 6.10 1.44 -7.08
CA ARG A 44 4.75 1.73 -7.57
C ARG A 44 3.73 1.03 -6.69
N LEU A 45 2.69 1.74 -6.25
CA LEU A 45 1.53 1.11 -5.61
C LEU A 45 0.67 0.48 -6.70
N ASP A 46 0.57 -0.85 -6.76
CA ASP A 46 -0.24 -1.52 -7.78
C ASP A 46 -1.73 -1.51 -7.42
N PHE A 47 -2.04 -1.90 -6.18
CA PHE A 47 -3.40 -1.89 -5.65
C PHE A 47 -3.41 -1.98 -4.12
N LYS A 48 -4.60 -1.81 -3.53
CA LYS A 48 -4.82 -1.85 -2.07
C LYS A 48 -5.91 -2.85 -1.70
N VAL A 49 -5.75 -3.59 -0.61
CA VAL A 49 -6.74 -4.58 -0.13
C VAL A 49 -7.00 -4.42 1.36
N TRP A 50 -8.26 -4.32 1.74
CA TRP A 50 -8.68 -4.33 3.14
C TRP A 50 -8.50 -5.71 3.75
N SER A 51 -7.74 -5.77 4.86
CA SER A 51 -7.65 -6.97 5.68
C SER A 51 -8.92 -7.15 6.49
N ASN A 52 -9.50 -8.34 6.41
CA ASN A 52 -10.70 -8.76 7.14
C ASN A 52 -10.37 -9.41 8.50
N LYS A 53 -9.09 -9.44 8.91
CA LYS A 53 -8.63 -10.23 10.06
C LYS A 53 -8.75 -9.54 11.44
N THR A 54 -8.97 -8.22 11.53
CA THR A 54 -9.03 -7.51 12.82
C THR A 54 -10.15 -6.48 12.87
N ALA A 55 -10.70 -6.19 14.05
CA ALA A 55 -11.78 -5.22 14.27
C ALA A 55 -11.40 -3.77 13.88
N ALA A 56 -10.11 -3.43 13.88
CA ALA A 56 -9.60 -2.16 13.38
C ALA A 56 -9.18 -2.21 11.89
N GLY A 57 -8.99 -3.41 11.35
CA GLY A 57 -8.48 -3.68 10.01
C GLY A 57 -7.05 -3.15 9.78
N SER A 58 -6.36 -3.72 8.79
CA SER A 58 -5.21 -3.08 8.15
C SER A 58 -5.50 -2.92 6.66
N LEU A 59 -4.82 -1.97 6.02
CA LEU A 59 -4.86 -1.82 4.57
C LEU A 59 -3.57 -2.37 3.99
N GLY A 60 -3.66 -3.51 3.31
CA GLY A 60 -2.54 -4.07 2.58
C GLY A 60 -2.30 -3.26 1.31
N CYS A 61 -1.10 -2.69 1.19
CA CYS A 61 -0.63 -1.93 0.05
C CYS A 61 0.37 -2.80 -0.72
N TYR A 62 0.01 -3.13 -1.95
CA TYR A 62 0.75 -4.05 -2.81
C TYR A 62 1.63 -3.23 -3.73
N PHE A 63 2.94 -3.31 -3.54
CA PHE A 63 3.92 -2.49 -4.24
C PHE A 63 4.79 -3.33 -5.16
N THR A 64 5.12 -2.78 -6.32
CA THR A 64 6.22 -3.27 -7.16
C THR A 64 7.42 -2.34 -6.99
N SER A 65 8.53 -2.88 -6.48
CA SER A 65 9.79 -2.16 -6.34
C SER A 65 10.35 -1.80 -7.70
N LEU A 66 10.75 -0.53 -7.85
CA LEU A 66 11.42 -0.05 -9.07
C LEU A 66 12.93 -0.30 -9.05
N VAL A 67 13.47 -0.79 -7.92
CA VAL A 67 14.89 -1.09 -7.76
C VAL A 67 15.23 -2.50 -8.25
N ASP A 68 14.37 -3.48 -7.91
CA ASP A 68 14.62 -4.91 -8.16
C ASP A 68 13.48 -5.61 -8.92
N GLY A 69 12.38 -4.89 -9.22
CA GLY A 69 11.22 -5.43 -9.93
C GLY A 69 10.36 -6.38 -9.10
N ARG A 70 10.66 -6.59 -7.81
CA ARG A 70 9.96 -7.53 -6.94
C ARG A 70 8.71 -6.90 -6.32
N GLN A 71 7.81 -7.79 -5.93
CA GLN A 71 6.52 -7.46 -5.39
C GLN A 71 6.52 -7.59 -3.86
N TYR A 72 6.12 -6.52 -3.18
CA TYR A 72 6.15 -6.39 -1.73
C TYR A 72 4.81 -5.97 -1.15
N LEU A 73 4.43 -6.58 -0.04
CA LEU A 73 3.23 -6.22 0.71
C LEU A 73 3.60 -5.43 1.96
N LEU A 74 3.13 -4.19 2.03
CA LEU A 74 3.22 -3.35 3.22
C LEU A 74 1.84 -3.12 3.83
N SER A 75 1.74 -3.06 5.14
CA SER A 75 0.47 -2.80 5.83
C SER A 75 0.43 -1.37 6.36
N ALA A 76 -0.57 -0.60 5.94
CA ALA A 76 -0.93 0.66 6.56
C ALA A 76 -1.95 0.41 7.68
N PHE A 77 -1.82 1.16 8.77
CA PHE A 77 -2.65 1.00 9.96
C PHE A 77 -3.25 2.33 10.37
N ARG A 78 -4.32 2.28 11.18
CA ARG A 78 -4.81 3.48 11.83
C ARG A 78 -3.78 3.98 12.85
N PRO A 79 -3.56 5.30 12.95
CA PRO A 79 -2.74 5.85 14.02
C PRO A 79 -3.29 5.45 15.39
N TYR A 80 -2.39 5.13 16.32
CA TYR A 80 -2.76 4.67 17.66
C TYR A 80 -3.65 5.69 18.37
N ARG A 81 -4.77 5.23 18.95
CA ARG A 81 -5.81 6.05 19.61
C ARG A 81 -6.45 7.14 18.75
N SER A 82 -6.28 7.10 17.43
CA SER A 82 -6.99 8.02 16.54
C SER A 82 -8.39 7.49 16.22
N THR A 83 -9.37 8.40 16.24
CA THR A 83 -10.71 8.14 15.70
C THR A 83 -10.80 8.39 14.20
N ALA A 84 -9.75 8.98 13.61
CA ALA A 84 -9.67 9.23 12.18
C ALA A 84 -9.64 7.89 11.42
N ARG A 85 -10.38 7.82 10.31
CA ARG A 85 -10.44 6.63 9.44
C ARG A 85 -9.37 6.68 8.35
N ILE A 86 -8.17 7.10 8.73
CA ILE A 86 -6.97 7.18 7.87
C ILE A 86 -6.06 5.98 8.12
N TYR A 87 -5.36 5.52 7.10
CA TYR A 87 -4.45 4.39 7.17
C TYR A 87 -3.09 4.81 6.62
N THR A 88 -2.09 4.87 7.48
CA THR A 88 -0.81 5.51 7.17
C THR A 88 0.37 4.57 7.46
N PRO A 89 1.58 4.90 6.96
CA PRO A 89 2.83 4.47 7.55
C PRO A 89 2.97 5.04 8.97
N THR A 90 4.07 4.71 9.65
CA THR A 90 4.30 5.11 11.05
C THR A 90 4.30 6.62 11.26
N ASP A 91 4.85 7.38 10.31
CA ASP A 91 4.99 8.84 10.38
C ASP A 91 3.68 9.60 10.16
N GLY A 92 2.63 8.94 9.66
CA GLY A 92 1.34 9.57 9.40
C GLY A 92 1.29 10.47 8.16
N SER A 93 2.32 10.46 7.30
CA SER A 93 2.46 11.45 6.21
C SER A 93 1.44 11.30 5.09
N ILE A 94 1.09 10.08 4.72
CA ILE A 94 0.16 9.78 3.62
C ILE A 94 -0.94 8.84 4.11
N ASP A 95 -2.19 9.24 3.89
CA ASP A 95 -3.35 8.36 4.05
C ASP A 95 -3.51 7.46 2.81
N PHE A 96 -2.97 6.25 2.88
CA PHE A 96 -3.08 5.23 1.83
C PHE A 96 -4.51 4.75 1.60
N SER A 97 -5.45 5.06 2.49
CA SER A 97 -6.87 4.79 2.23
C SER A 97 -7.54 5.82 1.32
N SER A 98 -6.80 6.83 0.86
CA SER A 98 -7.25 7.79 -0.14
C SER A 98 -7.41 7.12 -1.51
N ARG A 99 -8.32 7.67 -2.32
CA ARG A 99 -8.55 7.25 -3.71
C ARG A 99 -7.45 7.82 -4.61
N GLY A 100 -7.25 7.23 -5.79
CA GLY A 100 -6.32 7.76 -6.81
C GLY A 100 -4.83 7.57 -6.50
N LEU A 101 -4.50 6.74 -5.51
CA LEU A 101 -3.11 6.39 -5.20
C LEU A 101 -2.60 5.18 -5.98
N ASP A 102 -3.50 4.35 -6.50
CA ASP A 102 -3.12 3.18 -7.30
C ASP A 102 -2.45 3.64 -8.60
N GLY A 103 -1.34 3.00 -8.97
CA GLY A 103 -0.46 3.38 -10.08
C GLY A 103 0.61 4.42 -9.73
N GLN A 104 0.48 5.11 -8.59
CA GLN A 104 1.43 6.17 -8.21
C GLN A 104 2.75 5.59 -7.69
N ILE A 105 3.83 6.35 -7.87
CA ILE A 105 5.16 6.01 -7.39
C ILE A 105 5.42 6.71 -6.05
N PHE A 106 5.96 5.95 -5.11
CA PHE A 106 6.31 6.42 -3.79
C PHE A 106 7.77 6.13 -3.47
N LEU A 107 8.41 7.08 -2.80
CA LEU A 107 9.63 6.82 -2.05
C LEU A 107 9.25 6.25 -0.68
N LEU A 108 9.49 4.96 -0.49
CA LEU A 108 9.18 4.22 0.73
C LEU A 108 10.38 4.18 1.65
N GLU A 109 10.15 4.30 2.95
CA GLU A 109 11.19 4.10 3.97
C GLU A 109 10.79 2.95 4.91
N ILE A 110 11.63 1.93 4.94
CA ILE A 110 11.41 0.71 5.70
C ILE A 110 12.52 0.52 6.73
N GLY A 111 12.15 0.32 7.99
CA GLY A 111 13.08 0.07 9.08
C GLY A 111 12.81 -1.26 9.78
N LYS A 112 13.55 -1.49 10.87
CA LYS A 112 13.27 -2.56 11.84
C LYS A 112 12.69 -1.95 13.12
N GLY A 113 11.67 -2.59 13.66
CA GLY A 113 11.16 -2.29 15.00
C GLY A 113 12.07 -2.87 16.10
N ALA A 114 11.80 -2.52 17.35
CA ALA A 114 12.55 -3.02 18.51
C ALA A 114 12.52 -4.56 18.66
N ASN A 115 11.55 -5.22 18.03
CA ASN A 115 11.41 -6.68 17.99
C ASN A 115 12.07 -7.32 16.75
N GLY A 116 12.86 -6.56 15.97
CA GLY A 116 13.51 -7.04 14.75
C GLY A 116 12.58 -7.22 13.55
N LYS A 117 11.27 -6.97 13.70
CA LYS A 117 10.31 -7.07 12.60
C LYS A 117 10.38 -5.84 11.71
N THR A 118 10.09 -6.04 10.43
CA THR A 118 10.03 -4.95 9.45
C THR A 118 8.92 -3.97 9.81
N LYS A 119 9.21 -2.67 9.67
CA LYS A 119 8.30 -1.57 9.98
C LYS A 119 8.29 -0.56 8.83
N TRP A 120 7.11 -0.21 8.35
CA TRP A 120 6.95 0.86 7.37
C TRP A 120 6.99 2.22 8.07
N LEU A 121 8.08 2.95 7.88
CA LEU A 121 8.37 4.19 8.60
C LEU A 121 7.66 5.37 7.96
N SER A 122 7.90 5.61 6.67
CA SER A 122 7.34 6.72 5.92
C SER A 122 7.08 6.37 4.46
N ALA A 123 6.30 7.21 3.78
CA ALA A 123 6.15 7.21 2.35
C ALA A 123 6.01 8.64 1.84
N LYS A 124 6.57 8.93 0.66
CA LYS A 124 6.41 10.23 -0.02
C LYS A 124 6.03 9.99 -1.47
N LEU A 125 5.07 10.75 -1.99
CA LEU A 125 4.76 10.73 -3.41
C LEU A 125 5.99 11.20 -4.19
N ASN A 126 6.33 10.48 -5.25
CA ASN A 126 7.43 10.83 -6.14
C ASN A 126 6.85 11.26 -7.48
N GLU A 127 6.66 12.58 -7.63
CA GLU A 127 6.16 13.25 -8.85
C GLU A 127 7.16 13.16 -10.02
#